data_AF-K1SU71-F1
#
_entry.id   AF-K1SU71-F1
#
_cell.length_a   1.000
_cell.length_b   1.000
_cell.length_c   1.000
_cell.angle_alpha   90.00
_cell.angle_beta   90.00
_cell.angle_gamma   90.00
#
_symmetry.space_group_name_H-M   'P 1'
#
loop_
_entity.id
_entity.type
_entity.pdbx_description
1 polymer ?
#
loop_
_entity_poly.entity_id
_entity_poly.type
_entity_poly.pdbx_seq_one_letter_code
_entity_poly.pdbx_strand_id
1 'polypeptide(L)' 'MVDQKKVQEAIKLLLEGIGEDTDREGLKETPERIGRMYEEICGGMDQDAGEHLSKVFSVDNNEMVLEKDITFYSMCEH' A
#
# COMPACT_ATOMS: atom_id res chain seq x y z
N MET A 1 -4.68 -5.25 -8.93
CA MET A 1 -5.99 -4.79 -8.39
C MET A 1 -6.43 -5.69 -7.24
N VAL A 2 -6.75 -5.09 -6.07
CA VAL A 2 -7.13 -5.81 -4.85
C VAL A 2 -8.57 -6.35 -4.94
N ASP A 3 -8.78 -7.63 -4.61
CA ASP A 3 -10.13 -8.22 -4.50
C ASP A 3 -10.73 -7.87 -3.13
N GLN A 4 -11.50 -6.78 -3.09
CA GLN A 4 -12.04 -6.21 -1.86
C GLN A 4 -12.90 -7.20 -1.06
N LYS A 5 -13.67 -8.08 -1.72
CA LYS A 5 -14.53 -9.04 -1.02
C LYS A 5 -13.69 -10.09 -0.30
N LYS A 6 -12.69 -10.66 -1.00
CA LYS A 6 -11.81 -11.67 -0.41
C LYS A 6 -10.97 -11.12 0.74
N VAL A 7 -10.47 -9.89 0.61
CA VAL A 7 -9.72 -9.26 1.70
C VAL A 7 -10.61 -9.07 2.92
N GLN A 8 -11.83 -8.56 2.75
CA GLN A 8 -12.76 -8.37 3.87
C GLN A 8 -13.12 -9.70 4.56
N GLU A 9 -13.35 -10.76 3.79
CA GLU A 9 -13.59 -12.11 4.33
C GLU A 9 -12.36 -12.64 5.11
N ALA A 10 -11.15 -12.49 4.55
CA ALA A 10 -9.92 -12.92 5.20
C ALA A 10 -9.67 -12.16 6.52
N ILE A 11 -9.96 -10.86 6.56
CA ILE A 11 -9.80 -10.05 7.78
C ILE A 11 -10.83 -10.43 8.84
N LYS A 12 -12.08 -10.71 8.45
CA LYS A 12 -13.08 -11.25 9.41
C LYS A 12 -12.60 -12.57 10.02
N LEU A 13 -12.16 -13.50 9.18
CA LEU A 13 -11.62 -14.79 9.63
C LEU A 13 -10.38 -14.62 10.53
N LEU A 14 -9.51 -13.66 10.23
CA LEU A 14 -8.35 -13.35 11.06
C LEU A 14 -8.79 -12.84 12.45
N LEU A 15 -9.73 -11.89 12.49
CA LEU A 15 -10.26 -11.33 13.74
C LEU A 15 -10.92 -12.42 14.61
N GLU A 16 -11.78 -13.24 14.00
CA GLU A 16 -12.37 -14.40 14.67
C GLU A 16 -11.29 -15.38 15.17
N GLY A 17 -10.27 -15.65 14.35
CA GLY A 17 -9.17 -16.55 14.66
C GLY A 17 -8.29 -16.10 15.83
N ILE A 18 -8.21 -14.79 16.10
CA ILE A 18 -7.51 -14.24 17.28
C ILE A 18 -8.45 -14.01 18.48
N GLY A 19 -9.72 -14.40 18.38
CA GLY A 19 -10.71 -14.31 19.46
C GLY A 19 -11.40 -12.95 19.60
N GLU A 20 -11.36 -12.10 18.57
CA GLU A 20 -12.10 -10.84 18.55
C GLU A 20 -13.58 -11.04 18.16
N ASP A 21 -14.44 -10.20 18.70
CA ASP A 21 -15.85 -10.10 18.29
C ASP A 21 -15.98 -9.15 17.10
N THR A 22 -16.24 -9.69 15.90
CA THR A 22 -16.38 -8.90 14.67
C THR A 22 -17.61 -7.99 14.65
N ASP A 23 -18.61 -8.26 15.48
CA ASP A 23 -19.84 -7.46 15.57
C ASP A 23 -19.72 -6.31 16.57
N ARG A 24 -18.61 -6.19 17.30
CA ARG A 24 -18.38 -5.04 18.18
C ARG A 24 -18.25 -3.76 17.37
N GLU A 25 -18.80 -2.66 17.89
CA GLU A 25 -18.96 -1.39 17.19
C GLU A 25 -17.65 -0.90 16.52
N GLY A 26 -16.52 -1.00 17.21
CA GLY A 26 -15.22 -0.60 16.67
C GLY A 26 -14.65 -1.47 15.54
N LEU A 27 -15.15 -2.70 15.33
CA LEU A 27 -14.63 -3.63 14.32
C LEU A 27 -15.52 -3.85 13.11
N LYS A 28 -16.80 -3.45 13.15
CA LYS A 28 -17.75 -3.71 12.06
C LYS A 28 -17.23 -3.28 10.68
N GLU A 29 -16.56 -2.13 10.64
CA GLU A 29 -15.99 -1.56 9.42
C GLU A 29 -14.48 -1.83 9.26
N THR A 30 -13.83 -2.50 10.22
CA THR A 30 -12.38 -2.82 10.14
C THR A 30 -12.02 -3.61 8.89
N PRO A 31 -12.76 -4.65 8.47
CA PRO A 31 -12.47 -5.37 7.24
C PRO A 31 -12.45 -4.46 6.02
N GLU A 32 -13.42 -3.55 5.91
CA GLU A 32 -13.52 -2.61 4.79
C GLU A 32 -12.36 -1.59 4.81
N ARG A 33 -12.02 -1.06 5.98
CA ARG A 33 -10.87 -0.14 6.16
C ARG A 33 -9.56 -0.80 5.76
N ILE A 34 -9.34 -2.06 6.15
CA ILE A 34 -8.12 -2.80 5.80
C ILE A 34 -8.08 -3.10 4.29
N GLY A 35 -9.22 -3.40 3.66
CA GLY A 35 -9.33 -3.54 2.21
C GLY A 35 -8.86 -2.29 1.46
N ARG A 36 -9.30 -1.09 1.90
CA ARG A 36 -8.82 0.19 1.33
C ARG A 36 -7.34 0.45 1.62
N MET A 37 -6.89 0.12 2.82
CA MET A 37 -5.47 0.28 3.19
C MET A 37 -4.56 -0.54 2.27
N TYR A 38 -4.89 -1.81 2.01
CA TYR A 38 -4.10 -2.65 1.10
C TYR A 38 -4.14 -2.18 -0.35
N GLU A 39 -5.27 -1.62 -0.79
CA GLU A 39 -5.36 -0.99 -2.11
C GLU A 39 -4.42 0.22 -2.26
N GLU A 40 -4.25 1.00 -1.19
CA GLU A 40 -3.32 2.14 -1.18
C GLU A 40 -1.85 1.69 -1.11
N ILE A 41 -1.48 0.94 -0.07
CA ILE A 41 -0.07 0.64 0.20
C ILE A 41 0.55 -0.34 -0.81
N CYS A 42 -0.27 -1.19 -1.45
CA CYS A 42 0.17 -2.07 -2.53
C CYS A 42 -0.19 -1.53 -3.92
N GLY A 43 -0.77 -0.34 -4.02
CA GLY A 43 -1.22 0.24 -5.29
C GLY A 43 -0.09 0.45 -6.30
N GLY A 44 1.15 0.61 -5.83
CA GLY A 44 2.33 0.70 -6.68
C GLY A 44 2.68 -0.58 -7.44
N MET A 45 2.13 -1.75 -7.07
CA MET A 45 2.40 -3.02 -7.77
C MET A 45 1.84 -3.05 -9.21
N ASP A 46 0.80 -2.26 -9.47
CA ASP A 46 0.15 -2.15 -10.77
C ASP A 46 0.63 -0.91 -11.56
N GLN A 47 1.63 -0.16 -11.07
CA GLN A 47 2.14 1.08 -11.68
C GLN A 47 3.47 0.85 -12.41
N ASP A 48 3.68 1.61 -13.50
CA ASP A 48 4.96 1.65 -14.21
C ASP A 48 5.77 2.89 -13.78
N ALA A 49 6.93 2.67 -13.17
CA ALA A 49 7.85 3.76 -12.81
C ALA A 49 8.32 4.57 -14.03
N GLY A 50 8.31 3.97 -15.23
CA GLY A 50 8.64 4.63 -16.49
C GLY A 50 7.77 5.84 -16.81
N GLU A 51 6.51 5.86 -16.35
CA GLU A 51 5.62 7.01 -16.53
C GLU A 51 6.16 8.25 -15.82
N HIS A 52 6.64 8.08 -14.58
CA HIS A 52 7.23 9.16 -13.78
C HIS A 52 8.63 9.57 -14.27
N LEU A 53 9.36 8.63 -14.88
CA LEU A 53 10.70 8.86 -15.43
C LEU A 53 10.70 9.36 -16.88
N SER A 54 9.52 9.58 -17.47
CA SER A 54 9.36 9.93 -18.90
C SER A 54 9.98 11.28 -19.30
N LYS A 55 10.22 12.19 -18.35
CA LYS A 55 10.74 13.54 -18.62
C LYS A 55 12.20 13.65 -18.25
N VAL A 56 13.04 13.95 -19.24
CA VAL A 56 14.50 14.11 -19.08
C VAL A 56 14.97 15.45 -19.63
N PHE A 57 16.09 15.95 -19.11
CA PHE A 57 16.70 17.22 -19.51
C PHE A 57 18.20 17.03 -19.82
N SER A 58 18.71 17.76 -20.80
CA SER A 58 20.15 17.80 -21.10
C SER A 58 20.88 18.66 -20.07
N VAL A 59 22.07 18.24 -19.68
CA VAL A 59 22.96 18.97 -18.75
C VAL A 59 24.37 19.06 -19.34
N ASP A 60 25.03 20.19 -19.11
CA ASP A 60 26.35 20.51 -19.69
C ASP A 60 27.53 20.14 -18.78
N ASN A 61 27.27 19.64 -17.57
CA ASN A 61 28.29 19.22 -16.61
C ASN A 61 28.03 17.79 -16.11
N ASN A 62 29.08 17.18 -15.56
CA ASN A 62 29.05 15.81 -15.02
C ASN A 62 29.24 15.83 -13.49
N GLU A 63 28.75 16.87 -12.82
CA GLU A 63 28.84 16.99 -11.36
C GLU A 63 27.77 16.13 -10.67
N MET A 64 28.01 15.77 -9.41
CA MET A 64 27.08 14.95 -8.63
C MET A 64 25.85 15.78 -8.22
N VAL A 65 24.66 15.22 -8.46
CA VAL A 65 23.40 15.69 -7.89
C VAL A 65 22.98 14.75 -6.77
N LEU A 66 22.65 15.30 -5.59
CA LEU A 66 22.20 14.52 -4.43
C LEU A 66 20.84 15.03 -3.95
N GLU A 67 19.84 14.18 -4.06
CA GLU A 67 18.56 14.30 -3.34
C GLU A 67 18.64 13.34 -2.15
N LYS A 68 18.40 13.83 -0.94
CA LYS A 68 18.50 13.03 0.29
C LYS A 68 17.31 13.29 1.20
N ASP A 69 17.16 12.44 2.22
CA ASP A 69 16.10 12.54 3.23
C ASP A 69 14.68 12.40 2.63
N ILE A 70 14.53 11.64 1.53
CA ILE A 70 13.24 11.30 0.93
C ILE A 70 12.48 10.37 1.88
N THR A 71 11.29 10.79 2.30
CA THR A 71 10.41 9.96 3.13
C THR A 71 9.73 8.90 2.29
N PHE A 72 9.82 7.64 2.70
CA PHE A 72 9.11 6.53 2.08
C PHE A 72 8.57 5.57 3.13
N TYR A 73 7.52 4.85 2.76
CA TYR A 73 6.93 3.77 3.55
C TYR A 73 6.79 2.54 2.66
N SER A 74 6.92 1.36 3.25
CA SER A 74 6.79 0.08 2.55
C SER A 74 6.29 -0.99 3.52
N MET A 75 6.13 -2.22 3.02
CA MET A 75 5.72 -3.38 3.79
C MET A 75 6.75 -4.50 3.59
N CYS A 76 7.16 -5.16 4.67
CA CYS A 76 8.00 -6.35 4.54
C CYS A 76 7.21 -7.49 3.90
N GLU A 77 7.84 -8.23 2.99
CA GLU A 77 7.22 -9.36 2.28
C GLU A 77 7.30 -10.70 3.03
N HIS A 78 8.12 -10.76 4.08
CA HIS A 78 8.25 -11.93 4.98
C HIS A 78 7.12 -11.97 6.00
#